data_AF-D7DQJ0-F1
#
_entry.id   AF-D7DQJ0-F1
#
_cell.length_a   1.000
_cell.length_b   1.000
_cell.length_c   1.000
_cell.angle_alpha   90.00
_cell.angle_beta   90.00
_cell.angle_gamma   90.00
#
_symmetry.space_group_name_H-M   'P 1'
#
loop_
_entity.id
_entity.type
_entity.pdbx_description
1 polymer ?
#
loop_
_entity_poly.entity_id
_entity_poly.type
_entity_poly.pdbx_seq_one_letter_code
_entity_poly.pdbx_strand_id
1 'polypeptide(L)' 'MDYSEIKLSLKSYEILVDKGAYNIKRKFAFLLQKGDVLLFEGDNYYANDEVIILDNYTYSESKRPKEYLKVFEINEIYKK' A
#
# COMPACT_ATOMS: atom_id res chain seq x y z
N MET A 1 0.91 -18.72 -15.02
CA MET A 1 -0.27 -17.84 -15.04
C MET A 1 0.25 -16.48 -15.46
N ASP A 2 0.25 -16.23 -16.77
CA ASP A 2 0.79 -15.04 -17.43
C ASP A 2 -0.27 -13.94 -17.47
N TYR A 3 -0.56 -13.39 -16.29
CA TYR A 3 -1.39 -12.19 -16.22
C TYR A 3 -0.54 -11.02 -16.69
N SER A 4 -1.07 -10.27 -17.64
CA SER A 4 -0.40 -9.07 -18.15
C SER A 4 -0.76 -7.86 -17.30
N GLU A 5 -1.99 -7.85 -16.77
CA GLU A 5 -2.55 -6.74 -16.03
C GLU A 5 -3.20 -7.19 -14.72
N ILE A 6 -3.05 -6.34 -13.72
CA ILE A 6 -3.55 -6.52 -12.37
C ILE A 6 -4.36 -5.29 -12.03
N LYS A 7 -5.66 -5.52 -11.86
CA LYS A 7 -6.59 -4.52 -11.39
C LYS A 7 -6.87 -4.71 -9.91
N LEU A 8 -6.75 -3.65 -9.13
CA LEU A 8 -6.97 -3.65 -7.69
C LEU A 8 -8.27 -2.93 -7.36
N SER A 9 -8.97 -3.41 -6.35
CA SER A 9 -10.00 -2.64 -5.66
C SER A 9 -9.40 -2.11 -4.37
N LEU A 10 -9.21 -0.79 -4.31
CA LEU A 10 -8.57 -0.11 -3.19
C LEU A 10 -9.60 0.54 -2.27
N LYS A 11 -9.34 0.48 -0.97
CA LYS A 11 -10.05 1.25 0.05
C LYS A 11 -9.10 2.29 0.63
N SER A 12 -9.43 3.57 0.48
CA SER A 12 -8.62 4.64 1.05
C SER A 12 -9.05 4.98 2.48
N TYR A 13 -8.08 5.24 3.34
CA TYR A 13 -8.29 5.78 4.68
C TYR A 13 -7.03 6.51 5.14
N GLU A 14 -7.15 7.27 6.22
CA GLU A 14 -6.04 8.00 6.82
C GLU A 14 -5.60 7.28 8.09
N ILE A 15 -4.29 7.10 8.23
CA ILE A 15 -3.67 6.61 9.47
C ILE A 15 -2.83 7.71 10.09
N LEU A 16 -2.86 7.78 11.42
CA LEU A 16 -2.01 8.68 12.18
C LEU A 16 -0.71 7.95 12.53
N VAL A 17 0.41 8.48 12.07
CA VAL A 17 1.74 7.88 12.30
C VAL A 17 2.68 8.90 12.93
N ASP A 18 3.65 8.42 13.71
CA ASP A 18 4.76 9.27 14.12
C ASP A 18 5.59 9.61 12.88
N LYS A 19 5.96 10.89 12.71
CA LYS A 19 6.69 11.36 11.53
C LYS A 19 8.01 10.61 11.36
N GLY A 20 8.19 9.97 10.22
CA GLY A 20 9.37 9.14 9.91
C GLY A 20 9.38 7.75 10.57
N ALA A 21 8.29 7.35 11.24
CA ALA A 21 8.16 6.05 11.89
C ALA A 21 7.30 5.06 11.07
N TYR A 22 7.47 5.08 9.75
CA TYR A 22 6.84 4.14 8.84
C TYR A 22 7.90 3.55 7.89
N ASN A 23 7.76 2.26 7.61
CA ASN A 23 8.63 1.52 6.70
C ASN A 23 7.87 1.20 5.43
N ILE A 24 8.52 1.44 4.30
CA ILE A 24 7.98 1.15 2.97
C ILE A 24 8.78 0.02 2.35
N LYS A 25 8.10 -0.82 1.58
CA LYS A 25 8.70 -1.93 0.86
C LYS A 25 8.26 -1.89 -0.60
N ARG A 26 9.17 -2.27 -1.49
CA ARG A 26 8.87 -2.45 -2.90
C ARG A 26 8.54 -3.90 -3.17
N LYS A 27 7.49 -4.11 -3.96
CA LYS A 27 7.04 -5.43 -4.41
C LYS A 27 6.63 -5.30 -5.86
N PHE A 28 6.71 -6.39 -6.62
CA PHE A 28 6.05 -6.42 -7.92
C PHE A 28 4.54 -6.51 -7.75
N ALA A 29 3.79 -5.91 -8.66
CA ALA A 29 2.33 -5.91 -8.64
C ALA A 29 1.76 -7.34 -8.63
N PHE A 30 2.40 -8.30 -9.32
CA PHE A 30 1.97 -9.71 -9.33
C PHE A 30 2.07 -10.41 -7.98
N LEU A 31 2.89 -9.89 -7.08
CA LEU A 31 3.04 -10.41 -5.72
C LEU A 31 2.09 -9.75 -4.72
N LEU A 32 1.33 -8.72 -5.11
CA LEU A 32 0.37 -8.06 -4.21
C LEU A 32 -0.66 -9.05 -3.68
N GLN A 33 -1.04 -8.85 -2.42
CA GLN A 33 -2.02 -9.66 -1.71
C GLN A 33 -3.14 -8.80 -1.14
N LYS A 34 -4.31 -9.42 -0.92
CA LYS A 34 -5.41 -8.78 -0.20
C LYS A 34 -4.93 -8.41 1.20
N GLY A 35 -5.18 -7.16 1.61
CA GLY A 35 -4.69 -6.59 2.87
C GLY A 35 -3.33 -5.89 2.77
N ASP A 36 -2.62 -5.98 1.64
CA ASP A 36 -1.45 -5.10 1.41
C ASP A 36 -1.94 -3.64 1.34
N VAL A 37 -1.18 -2.74 1.95
CA VAL A 37 -1.51 -1.30 2.03
C VAL A 37 -0.56 -0.52 1.14
N LEU A 38 -1.10 0.21 0.16
CA LEU A 38 -0.35 1.04 -0.78
C LEU A 38 -0.29 2.49 -0.31
N LEU A 39 0.79 3.18 -0.66
CA LEU A 39 0.98 4.61 -0.39
C LEU A 39 0.54 5.52 -1.53
N PHE A 40 0.32 4.95 -2.71
CA PHE A 40 -0.07 5.67 -3.90
C PHE A 40 -1.38 5.10 -4.43
N GLU A 41 -2.21 5.98 -4.97
CA GLU A 41 -3.45 5.61 -5.65
C GLU A 41 -3.09 5.00 -7.02
N GLY A 42 -3.58 3.80 -7.29
CA GLY A 42 -3.43 3.16 -8.59
C GLY A 42 -4.26 1.90 -8.67
N ASP A 43 -5.26 1.89 -9.56
CA ASP A 43 -6.19 0.77 -9.66
C ASP A 43 -5.77 -0.27 -10.72
N ASN A 44 -4.85 0.07 -11.63
CA ASN A 44 -4.36 -0.84 -12.66
C ASN A 44 -2.83 -0.80 -12.72
N TYR A 45 -2.22 -1.97 -12.67
CA TYR A 45 -0.78 -2.17 -12.78
C TYR A 45 -0.49 -3.28 -13.78
N TYR A 46 0.62 -3.19 -14.49
CA TYR A 46 1.16 -4.35 -15.18
C TYR A 46 1.79 -5.31 -14.18
N ALA A 47 1.79 -6.60 -14.48
CA ALA A 47 2.34 -7.61 -13.56
C ALA A 47 3.76 -7.27 -13.09
N ASN A 48 4.59 -6.74 -13.98
CA ASN A 48 5.99 -6.39 -13.72
C ASN A 48 6.20 -4.99 -13.11
N ASP A 49 5.13 -4.23 -12.86
CA ASP A 49 5.27 -2.91 -12.24
C ASP A 49 5.71 -3.05 -10.78
N GLU A 50 6.62 -2.19 -10.36
CA GLU A 50 7.01 -2.05 -8.96
C GLU A 50 6.05 -1.13 -8.22
N VAL A 51 5.48 -1.65 -7.14
CA VAL A 51 4.55 -0.94 -6.25
C VAL A 51 5.16 -0.81 -4.87
N ILE A 52 4.91 0.35 -4.26
CA ILE A 52 5.38 0.68 -2.92
C ILE A 52 4.24 0.42 -1.93
N ILE A 53 4.47 -0.54 -1.04
CA ILE A 53 3.56 -0.90 0.04
C ILE A 53 4.09 -0.42 1.39
N LEU A 54 3.18 -0.14 2.31
CA LEU A 54 3.46 0.12 3.71
C LEU A 54 3.64 -1.23 4.43
N ASP A 55 4.83 -1.45 4.97
CA ASP A 55 5.19 -2.72 5.65
C ASP A 55 4.92 -2.64 7.16
N ASN A 56 5.24 -1.50 7.77
CA ASN A 56 4.99 -1.26 9.19
C ASN A 56 4.88 0.24 9.48
N TYR A 57 4.10 0.60 10.50
CA TYR A 57 4.02 1.95 11.01
C TYR A 57 3.93 1.93 12.54
N THR A 58 4.54 2.92 13.18
CA THR A 58 4.47 3.09 14.63
C THR A 58 3.58 4.28 14.97
N TYR A 59 2.66 4.03 15.89
CA TYR A 59 1.91 5.06 16.58
C TYR A 59 2.24 4.99 18.07
N SER A 60 2.78 6.07 18.63
CA SER A 60 3.03 6.19 20.07
C SER A 60 2.39 7.45 20.65
N GLU A 61 2.17 7.44 21.97
CA GLU A 61 1.79 8.64 22.73
C GLU A 61 2.98 9.57 23.01
N SER A 62 4.11 9.38 22.33
CA SER A 62 5.29 10.25 22.47
C SER A 62 5.01 11.67 22.00
N LYS A 63 5.85 12.61 22.45
CA LYS A 63 5.91 14.01 21.97
C LYS A 63 6.42 14.14 20.51
N ARG A 64 6.49 13.04 19.74
CA ARG A 64 6.98 13.07 18.37
C ARG A 64 5.94 13.78 17.49
N PRO A 65 6.36 14.59 16.50
CA PRO A 65 5.44 15.17 15.54
C PRO A 65 4.69 14.05 14.81
N LYS A 66 3.37 14.18 14.71
CA LYS A 66 2.50 13.20 14.07
C LYS A 66 2.08 13.71 12.70
N GLU A 67 1.86 12.78 11.77
CA GLU A 67 1.41 13.08 10.41
C GLU A 67 0.29 12.13 10.02
N TYR A 68 -0.68 12.64 9.26
CA TYR A 68 -1.73 11.83 8.66
C TYR A 68 -1.22 11.31 7.32
N LEU A 69 -1.17 9.98 7.20
CA LEU A 69 -0.78 9.30 5.97
C LEU A 69 -2.04 8.78 5.30
N LYS A 70 -2.32 9.23 4.09
CA LYS A 70 -3.38 8.64 3.26
C LYS A 70 -2.85 7.34 2.67
N VAL A 71 -3.56 6.25 2.95
CA VAL A 71 -3.17 4.90 2.50
C VAL A 71 -4.32 4.22 1.78
N PHE A 72 -3.99 3.22 0.97
CA PHE A 72 -4.90 2.50 0.10
C PHE A 72 -4.77 1.00 0.33
N GLU A 73 -5.69 0.39 1.07
CA GLU A 73 -5.67 -1.05 1.32
C GLU A 73 -6.31 -1.82 0.17
N ILE A 74 -5.66 -2.90 -0.26
CA ILE A 74 -6.17 -3.79 -1.31
C ILE A 74 -7.26 -4.69 -0.74
N ASN A 75 -8.51 -4.45 -1.14
CA ASN A 75 -9.63 -5.30 -0.76
C ASN A 75 -9.80 -6.50 -1.71
N GLU A 76 -9.61 -6.29 -3.01
CA GLU A 76 -9.73 -7.34 -4.03
C GLU A 76 -8.70 -7.17 -5.15
N ILE A 77 -8.31 -8.29 -5.76
CA ILE A 77 -7.34 -8.32 -6.85
C ILE A 77 -7.97 -9.09 -8.02
N TYR A 78 -8.07 -8.41 -9.16
CA TYR A 78 -8.57 -8.93 -10.41
C TYR A 78 -7.39 -9.10 -11.36
N LYS A 79 -7.08 -10.33 -11.77
CA LYS A 79 -5.95 -10.64 -12.65
C LYS A 79 -6.47 -10.93 -14.06
N LYS A 80 -5.89 -10.29 -15.08
CA LYS A 80 -6.27 -10.42 -16.48
C LYS A 80 -5.12 -10.86 -17.37
#